data_AF-A0A835UA00-F1
#
_entry.id   AF-A0A835UA00-F1
#
_cell.length_a   1.000
_cell.length_b   1.000
_cell.length_c   1.000
_cell.angle_alpha   90.00
_cell.angle_beta   90.00
_cell.angle_gamma   90.00
#
_symmetry.space_group_name_H-M   'P 1'
#
loop_
_entity.id
_entity.type
_entity.pdbx_description
1 polymer ?
#
loop_
_entity_poly.entity_id
_entity_poly.type
_entity_poly.pdbx_seq_one_letter_code
_entity_poly.pdbx_strand_id
1 'polypeptide(L)'
;MEKVPLPAVDNGEGPPYGEVPSPAETAGESDNETTKVHIVHLVRPEGVEPEAFHIMTLASVLGSEEAAKEAVVYHYTHAASGFAARLTPEQVAHLSGKALDA
;
A
#
# COMPACT_ATOMS: atom_id res chain seq x y z
N MET A 1 5.92 27.52 -0.20
CA MET A 1 4.93 26.59 -0.76
C MET A 1 5.64 25.69 -1.77
N GLU A 2 6.28 24.63 -1.28
CA GLU A 2 6.87 23.62 -2.16
C GLU A 2 5.78 22.61 -2.52
N LYS A 3 5.25 22.75 -3.73
CA LYS A 3 4.35 21.75 -4.30
C LYS A 3 5.22 20.57 -4.74
N VAL A 4 5.21 19.49 -3.96
CA VAL A 4 5.80 18.21 -4.37
C VAL A 4 5.02 17.70 -5.60
N PRO A 5 5.66 17.52 -6.77
CA PRO A 5 4.97 17.03 -7.96
C PRO A 5 4.68 15.53 -7.81
N LEU A 6 3.45 15.13 -8.11
CA LEU A 6 3.11 13.72 -8.33
C LEU A 6 3.90 13.21 -9.54
N PRO A 7 4.49 12.00 -9.51
CA PRO A 7 5.09 11.43 -10.71
C PRO A 7 4.01 11.23 -11.78
N ALA A 8 4.28 11.72 -12.99
CA ALA A 8 3.41 11.58 -14.13
C ALA A 8 3.17 10.09 -14.44
N VAL A 9 1.90 9.71 -14.50
CA VAL A 9 1.46 8.46 -15.13
C VAL A 9 1.69 8.60 -16.63
N ASP A 10 2.82 8.09 -17.11
CA ASP A 10 3.13 7.94 -18.52
C ASP A 10 2.11 6.99 -19.16
N ASN A 11 1.13 7.55 -19.85
CA ASN A 11 0.13 6.84 -20.65
C ASN A 11 0.64 6.79 -22.09
N GLY A 12 1.56 5.88 -22.37
CA GLY A 12 2.09 5.62 -23.71
C GLY A 12 1.66 4.25 -24.24
N GLU A 13 0.56 4.27 -25.00
CA GLU A 13 0.25 3.37 -26.14
C GLU A 13 -0.03 1.86 -25.89
N GLY A 14 -1.23 1.44 -26.33
CA GLY A 14 -1.64 0.04 -26.48
C GLY A 14 -0.98 -0.67 -27.68
N PRO A 15 -1.29 -1.96 -27.90
CA PRO A 15 -0.29 -2.97 -28.28
C PRO A 15 -0.22 -3.25 -29.78
N PRO A 16 0.85 -3.89 -30.27
CA PRO A 16 0.75 -4.81 -31.38
C PRO A 16 0.77 -6.26 -30.87
N TYR A 17 -0.27 -7.00 -31.24
CA TYR A 17 -0.35 -8.45 -31.13
C TYR A 17 0.86 -9.10 -31.84
N GLY A 18 1.57 -10.00 -31.16
CA GLY A 18 2.64 -10.78 -31.77
C GLY A 18 3.07 -11.97 -30.90
N GLU A 19 2.61 -13.15 -31.33
CA GLU A 19 3.12 -14.50 -31.02
C GLU A 19 2.84 -15.10 -29.63
N VAL A 20 1.88 -16.03 -29.60
CA VAL A 20 1.84 -17.12 -28.61
C VAL A 20 2.93 -18.14 -28.94
N PRO A 21 3.60 -18.71 -27.92
CA PRO A 21 3.39 -20.14 -27.74
C PRO A 21 3.06 -20.54 -26.28
N SER A 22 1.96 -21.27 -26.17
CA SER A 22 1.64 -22.28 -25.15
C SER A 22 2.73 -23.37 -25.09
N PRO A 23 2.70 -24.39 -24.19
CA PRO A 23 2.01 -24.59 -22.91
C PRO A 23 2.94 -25.21 -21.83
N ALA A 24 3.01 -24.65 -20.62
CA ALA A 24 3.22 -25.37 -19.33
C ALA A 24 3.97 -24.51 -18.30
N GLU A 25 3.25 -23.76 -17.47
CA GLU A 25 3.50 -23.57 -16.03
C GLU A 25 2.10 -23.23 -15.48
N THR A 26 1.28 -24.19 -15.02
CA THR A 26 1.18 -24.59 -13.60
C THR A 26 1.79 -23.53 -12.69
N ALA A 27 1.07 -22.78 -11.88
CA ALA A 27 -0.10 -23.13 -11.11
C ALA A 27 -1.05 -21.92 -11.02
N GLY A 28 -2.31 -22.18 -10.67
CA GLY A 28 -3.20 -21.10 -10.24
C GLY A 28 -2.57 -20.37 -9.05
N GLU A 29 -2.10 -19.15 -9.29
CA GLU A 29 -1.83 -18.21 -8.21
C GLU A 29 -3.18 -17.81 -7.67
N SER A 30 -3.49 -18.39 -6.51
CA SER A 30 -4.53 -17.87 -5.64
C SER A 30 -4.13 -16.43 -5.34
N ASP A 31 -4.89 -15.46 -5.84
CA ASP A 31 -4.73 -14.00 -5.60
C ASP A 31 -4.73 -13.58 -4.11
N ASN A 32 -4.60 -14.53 -3.18
CA ASN A 32 -4.67 -14.36 -1.75
C ASN A 32 -3.30 -14.14 -1.08
N GLU A 33 -2.18 -14.41 -1.75
CA GLU A 33 -0.83 -14.33 -1.11
C GLU A 33 0.10 -13.24 -1.65
N THR A 34 -0.24 -12.54 -2.74
CA THR A 34 0.67 -11.52 -3.29
C THR A 34 0.46 -10.15 -2.64
N THR A 35 1.51 -9.62 -2.00
CA THR A 35 1.50 -8.26 -1.45
C THR A 35 1.53 -7.21 -2.57
N LYS A 36 0.55 -6.31 -2.61
CA LYS A 36 0.52 -5.16 -3.54
C LYS A 36 0.69 -3.85 -2.76
N VAL A 37 1.20 -2.82 -3.42
CA VAL A 37 1.33 -1.48 -2.82
C VAL A 37 -0.05 -0.85 -2.71
N HIS A 38 -0.47 -0.55 -1.48
CA HIS A 38 -1.75 0.11 -1.18
C HIS A 38 -1.48 1.44 -0.47
N ILE A 39 -2.30 2.45 -0.79
CA ILE A 39 -2.26 3.76 -0.14
C ILE A 39 -3.35 3.80 0.92
N VAL A 40 -2.92 3.85 2.18
CA VAL A 40 -3.81 3.93 3.35
C VAL A 40 -3.89 5.37 3.80
N HIS A 41 -5.09 5.91 3.86
CA HIS A 41 -5.37 7.22 4.41
C HIS A 41 -5.74 7.09 5.88
N LEU A 42 -5.14 7.94 6.72
CA LEU A 42 -5.38 7.96 8.15
C LEU A 42 -5.78 9.36 8.60
N VAL A 43 -6.71 9.41 9.55
CA VAL A 43 -6.98 10.64 10.30
C VAL A 43 -5.85 10.81 11.31
N ARG A 44 -5.14 11.92 11.22
CA ARG A 44 -4.05 12.24 12.16
C ARG A 44 -4.64 12.71 13.49
N PRO A 45 -4.29 12.08 14.63
CA PRO A 45 -4.56 12.66 15.94
C PRO A 45 -3.67 13.90 16.18
N GLU A 46 -4.24 14.97 16.73
CA GLU A 46 -3.49 16.19 17.07
C GLU A 46 -2.40 15.90 18.11
N GLY A 47 -1.19 16.42 17.87
CA GLY A 47 -0.07 16.31 18.81
C GLY A 47 0.75 15.01 18.75
N VAL A 48 0.45 14.09 17.83
CA VAL A 48 1.21 12.85 17.63
C VAL A 48 2.07 12.94 16.38
N GLU A 49 3.28 12.37 16.43
CA GLU A 49 4.15 12.27 15.25
C GLU A 49 3.51 11.38 14.18
N PRO A 50 3.40 11.86 12.92
CA PRO A 50 2.68 11.14 11.88
C PRO A 50 3.33 9.80 11.55
N GLU A 51 4.66 9.74 11.48
CA GLU A 51 5.39 8.50 11.18
C GLU A 51 5.21 7.44 12.29
N ALA A 52 5.29 7.84 13.55
CA ALA A 52 5.05 6.94 14.67
C ALA A 52 3.63 6.35 14.62
N PHE A 53 2.64 7.17 14.31
CA PHE A 53 1.25 6.72 14.16
C PHE A 53 1.06 5.77 12.97
N HIS A 54 1.74 6.03 11.86
CA HIS A 54 1.73 5.16 10.67
C HIS A 54 2.27 3.76 10.99
N ILE A 55 3.45 3.69 11.62
CA ILE A 55 4.09 2.43 12.01
C ILE A 55 3.24 1.68 13.03
N MET A 56 2.69 2.36 14.04
CA MET A 56 1.82 1.73 15.04
C MET A 56 0.56 1.12 14.40
N THR A 57 -0.06 1.82 13.45
CA THR A 57 -1.27 1.34 12.75
C THR A 57 -0.97 0.09 11.93
N LEU A 58 0.14 0.09 11.19
CA LEU A 58 0.60 -1.06 10.42
C LEU A 58 1.04 -2.22 11.31
N ALA A 59 1.76 -1.94 12.39
CA ALA A 59 2.23 -2.94 13.34
C ALA A 59 1.06 -3.71 13.96
N SER A 60 -0.09 -3.05 14.17
CA SER A 60 -1.30 -3.71 14.64
C SER A 60 -1.84 -4.77 13.66
N VAL A 61 -1.48 -4.71 12.37
CA VAL A 61 -1.95 -5.65 11.34
C VAL A 61 -0.85 -6.63 10.92
N LEU A 62 0.39 -6.18 10.88
CA LEU A 62 1.56 -7.00 10.55
C LEU A 62 2.11 -7.76 11.77
N GLY A 63 1.73 -7.37 12.98
CA GLY A 63 2.14 -8.01 14.22
C GLY A 63 3.44 -7.46 14.83
N SER A 64 4.19 -6.61 14.13
CA SER A 64 5.39 -5.97 14.65
C SER A 64 5.70 -4.62 13.99
N GLU A 65 6.41 -3.76 14.73
CA GLU A 65 6.88 -2.46 14.21
C GLU A 65 7.96 -2.61 13.14
N GLU A 66 8.79 -3.65 13.24
CA GLU A 66 9.83 -3.95 12.26
C GLU A 66 9.21 -4.34 10.92
N ALA A 67 8.25 -5.27 10.92
CA ALA A 67 7.52 -5.64 9.72
C ALA A 67 6.75 -4.45 9.12
N ALA A 68 6.21 -3.58 9.98
CA ALA A 68 5.58 -2.34 9.53
C ALA A 68 6.57 -1.42 8.80
N LYS A 69 7.76 -1.20 9.35
CA LYS A 69 8.80 -0.38 8.71
C LYS A 69 9.26 -0.97 7.37
N GLU A 70 9.38 -2.29 7.28
CA GLU A 70 9.75 -2.97 6.03
C GLU A 70 8.63 -2.94 4.98
N ALA A 71 7.37 -2.99 5.42
CA ALA A 71 6.22 -2.94 4.52
C ALA A 71 5.94 -1.53 3.99
N VAL A 72 6.29 -0.48 4.74
CA VAL A 72 6.09 0.91 4.29
C VAL A 72 7.04 1.23 3.14
N VAL A 73 6.43 1.68 2.05
CA VAL A 73 7.13 2.25 0.90
C VAL A 73 7.29 3.76 1.08
N TYR A 74 6.27 4.43 1.62
CA TYR A 74 6.28 5.89 1.78
C TYR A 74 5.33 6.38 2.87
N HIS A 75 5.68 7.46 3.55
CA HIS A 75 4.81 8.14 4.53
C HIS A 75 4.30 9.48 3.96
N TYR A 76 2.99 9.63 3.86
CA TYR A 76 2.34 10.91 3.52
C TYR A 76 2.08 11.72 4.79
N THR A 77 2.78 12.85 4.94
CA THR A 77 2.76 13.68 6.16
C THR A 77 2.31 15.12 5.95
N HIS A 78 2.02 15.55 4.71
CA HIS A 78 1.78 16.96 4.39
C HIS A 78 0.31 17.29 4.07
N ALA A 79 -0.18 16.91 2.89
CA ALA A 79 -1.53 17.29 2.42
C ALA A 79 -2.63 16.27 2.78
N ALA A 80 -2.22 15.02 3.00
CA ALA A 80 -3.03 13.94 3.54
C ALA A 80 -2.15 13.17 4.52
N SER A 81 -2.73 12.70 5.62
CA SER A 81 -2.02 11.79 6.52
C SER A 81 -2.31 10.36 6.08
N GLY A 82 -1.27 9.56 5.97
CA GLY A 82 -1.37 8.21 5.42
C GLY A 82 -0.01 7.63 5.05
N PHE A 83 0.00 6.43 4.51
CA PHE A 83 1.21 5.77 4.04
C PHE A 83 0.91 4.85 2.85
N ALA A 84 1.93 4.65 2.01
CA ALA A 84 1.93 3.58 1.03
C ALA A 84 2.66 2.37 1.64
N ALA A 85 2.03 1.20 1.66
CA ALA A 85 2.65 -0.03 2.17
C ALA A 85 2.33 -1.24 1.29
N ARG A 86 3.23 -2.23 1.29
CA ARG A 86 3.04 -3.52 0.62
C ARG A 86 2.24 -4.42 1.54
N LEU A 87 1.01 -4.74 1.14
CA LEU A 87 0.05 -5.46 1.97
C LEU A 87 -0.67 -6.55 1.17
N THR A 88 -1.02 -7.63 1.84
CA THR A 88 -1.93 -8.65 1.30
C THR A 88 -3.38 -8.15 1.33
N PRO A 89 -4.28 -8.72 0.50
CA PRO A 89 -5.70 -8.37 0.53
C PRO A 89 -6.33 -8.53 1.92
N GLU A 90 -5.93 -9.56 2.67
CA GLU A 90 -6.37 -9.79 4.04
C GLU A 90 -5.93 -8.65 4.98
N GLN A 91 -4.67 -8.21 4.91
CA GLN A 91 -4.17 -7.10 5.72
C GLN A 91 -4.89 -5.79 5.40
N VAL A 92 -5.20 -5.55 4.12
CA VAL A 92 -5.99 -4.38 3.68
C VAL A 92 -7.41 -4.44 4.23
N ALA A 93 -8.04 -5.62 4.24
CA ALA A 93 -9.36 -5.81 4.83
C ALA A 93 -9.34 -5.54 6.35
N HIS A 94 -8.30 -6.00 7.05
CA HIS A 94 -8.10 -5.72 8.48
C HIS A 94 -7.91 -4.22 8.77
N LEU A 95 -7.14 -3.50 7.94
CA LEU A 95 -6.97 -2.05 8.06
C LEU A 95 -8.26 -1.28 7.76
N SER A 96 -9.00 -1.70 6.71
CA SER A 96 -10.25 -1.05 6.31
C SER A 96 -11.35 -1.24 7.36
N GLY A 97 -11.40 -2.41 8.01
CA GLY A 97 -12.32 -2.66 9.12
C GLY A 97 -12.02 -1.84 10.37
N LYS A 98 -10.73 -1.55 10.66
CA LYS A 98 -10.35 -0.69 11.78
C LYS A 98 -10.60 0.80 11.54
N ALA A 99 -10.60 1.26 10.29
CA ALA A 99 -10.79 2.67 9.96
C ALA A 99 -12.24 3.17 10.13
N LEU A 100 -13.22 2.27 10.28
CA LEU A 100 -14.65 2.60 10.38
C LEU A 100 -15.17 2.77 11.83
N ASP A 101 -14.37 2.39 12.84
CA ASP A 101 -14.78 2.39 14.25
C ASP A 101 -14.17 3.55 15.07
N ALA A 102 -13.49 4.50 14.43
CA ALA A 102 -12.77 5.62 15.07
C ALA A 102 -13.37 7.00 14.78
#